data_AF-A0A9D3A1N7-F1
#
_entry.id   AF-A0A9D3A1N7-F1
#
_cell.length_a   1.000
_cell.length_b   1.000
_cell.length_c   1.000
_cell.angle_alpha   90.00
_cell.angle_beta   90.00
_cell.angle_gamma   90.00
#
_symmetry.space_group_name_H-M   'P 1'
#
loop_
_entity.id
_entity.type
_entity.pdbx_description
1 polymer ?
#
loop_
_entity_poly.entity_id
_entity_poly.type
_entity_poly.pdbx_seq_one_letter_code
_entity_poly.pdbx_strand_id
1 'polypeptide(L)'
;LVDVDFEVIVKRLTERRCCKECGYIGTTADASCPKCGGEMYQRDDDNEATVRNRLAVYEKSTAPLIGYYKEQGVLVDVDGDRPVDTVYADVKKLLKL
;
A
#
# COMPACT_ATOMS: atom_id res chain seq x y z
N LEU A 1 -0.10 -12.23 -3.82
CA LEU A 1 0.30 -11.41 -2.66
C LEU A 1 1.17 -10.28 -3.17
N VAL A 2 0.87 -9.03 -2.83
CA VAL A 2 1.84 -7.95 -3.00
C VAL A 2 2.64 -7.94 -1.72
N ASP A 3 3.84 -8.50 -1.76
CA ASP A 3 4.71 -8.67 -0.60
C ASP A 3 5.58 -7.43 -0.41
N VAL A 4 5.58 -6.87 0.79
CA VAL A 4 6.24 -5.60 1.11
C VAL A 4 6.75 -5.69 2.54
N ASP A 5 7.98 -5.26 2.76
CA ASP A 5 8.54 -5.19 4.11
C ASP A 5 7.66 -4.32 5.05
N PHE A 6 7.48 -4.79 6.27
CA PHE A 6 6.64 -4.14 7.28
C PHE A 6 7.04 -2.68 7.53
N GLU A 7 8.33 -2.41 7.68
CA GLU A 7 8.82 -1.05 7.95
C GLU A 7 8.70 -0.16 6.71
N VAL A 8 8.79 -0.74 5.51
CA VAL A 8 8.47 -0.02 4.27
C VAL A 8 7.00 0.38 4.23
N ILE A 9 6.07 -0.50 4.65
CA ILE A 9 4.64 -0.14 4.74
C ILE A 9 4.42 0.99 5.75
N VAL A 10 5.01 0.89 6.95
CA VAL A 10 4.90 1.94 7.98
C VAL A 10 5.37 3.29 7.45
N LYS A 11 6.54 3.31 6.79
CA LYS A 11 7.08 4.53 6.18
C LYS A 11 6.14 5.09 5.11
N ARG A 12 5.70 4.26 4.16
CA ARG A 12 4.83 4.68 3.04
C ARG A 12 3.50 5.27 3.55
N LEU A 13 2.91 4.68 4.60
CA LEU A 13 1.63 5.16 5.14
C LEU A 13 1.80 6.44 5.96
N THR A 14 2.85 6.57 6.77
CA THR A 14 3.10 7.80 7.54
C THR A 14 3.47 9.00 6.66
N GLU A 15 4.09 8.77 5.51
CA GLU A 15 4.38 9.80 4.51
C GLU A 15 3.17 10.15 3.63
N ARG A 16 2.15 9.30 3.55
CA ARG A 16 1.01 9.47 2.63
C ARG A 16 0.24 10.76 2.90
N ARG A 17 -0.11 11.46 1.82
CA ARG A 17 -1.04 12.61 1.83
C ARG A 17 -2.16 12.38 0.82
N CYS A 18 -3.34 12.91 1.12
CA CYS A 18 -4.52 12.83 0.26
C CYS A 18 -5.02 14.25 -0.02
N CYS A 19 -5.45 14.52 -1.25
CA CYS A 19 -6.11 15.78 -1.59
C CYS A 19 -7.58 15.75 -1.11
N LYS A 20 -8.01 16.79 -0.38
CA LYS A 20 -9.41 16.92 0.08
C LYS A 20 -10.43 17.03 -1.06
N GLU A 21 -10.02 17.62 -2.18
CA GLU A 21 -10.94 17.94 -3.30
C GLU A 21 -11.07 16.81 -4.32
N CYS A 22 -9.95 16.16 -4.69
CA CYS A 22 -9.93 15.20 -5.80
C CYS A 22 -9.43 13.80 -5.44
N GLY A 23 -9.03 13.57 -4.19
CA GLY A 23 -8.54 12.27 -3.73
C GLY A 23 -7.18 11.85 -4.28
N TYR A 24 -6.42 12.76 -4.89
CA TYR A 24 -5.04 12.48 -5.31
C TYR A 24 -4.21 12.01 -4.12
N ILE A 25 -3.49 10.90 -4.29
CA ILE A 25 -2.57 10.34 -3.30
C ILE A 25 -1.16 10.83 -3.60
N GLY A 26 -0.59 11.54 -2.65
CA GLY A 26 0.77 12.05 -2.68
C GLY A 26 1.53 11.71 -1.40
N THR A 27 2.56 12.49 -1.12
CA THR A 27 3.44 12.34 0.05
C THR A 27 3.58 13.67 0.79
N THR A 28 4.37 13.67 1.87
CA THR A 28 4.79 14.89 2.57
C THR A 28 5.50 15.91 1.69
N ALA A 29 6.03 15.52 0.52
CA ALA A 29 6.65 16.44 -0.44
C ALA A 29 5.62 17.31 -1.19
N ASP A 30 4.35 16.91 -1.24
CA ASP A 30 3.29 17.63 -1.96
C ASP A 30 2.66 18.70 -1.05
N ALA A 31 3.17 19.94 -1.13
CA ALA A 31 2.65 21.07 -0.35
C ALA A 31 1.19 21.43 -0.73
N SER A 32 0.82 21.25 -2.00
CA SER A 32 -0.55 21.37 -2.53
C SER A 32 -0.77 20.29 -3.58
N CYS A 33 -2.03 19.99 -3.89
CA CYS A 33 -2.34 18.91 -4.83
C CYS A 33 -1.76 19.22 -6.23
N PRO A 34 -0.85 18.39 -6.76
CA PRO A 34 -0.27 18.60 -8.09
C PRO A 34 -1.30 18.55 -9.23
N LYS A 35 -2.48 17.95 -8.97
CA LYS A 35 -3.53 17.76 -9.96
C LYS A 35 -4.56 18.89 -10.01
N CYS A 36 -4.95 19.45 -8.86
CA CYS A 36 -6.02 20.46 -8.79
C CYS A 36 -5.71 21.68 -7.90
N GLY A 37 -4.54 21.73 -7.27
CA GLY A 37 -4.15 22.81 -6.34
C GLY A 37 -4.81 22.76 -4.96
N GLY A 38 -5.70 21.80 -4.71
CA GLY A 38 -6.38 21.64 -3.41
C GLY A 38 -5.46 21.27 -2.25
N GLU A 39 -5.97 21.39 -1.03
CA GLU A 39 -5.23 21.11 0.20
C GLU A 39 -4.89 19.60 0.32
N MET A 40 -3.63 19.32 0.67
CA MET A 40 -3.15 17.98 0.98
C MET A 40 -3.19 17.76 2.50
N TYR A 41 -3.77 16.65 2.95
CA TYR A 41 -3.84 16.30 4.38
C TYR A 41 -3.39 14.85 4.62
N GLN A 42 -2.96 14.56 5.84
CA GLN A 42 -2.71 13.18 6.29
C GLN A 42 -4.02 12.60 6.82
N ARG A 43 -4.33 11.35 6.46
CA ARG A 43 -5.49 10.65 7.03
C ARG A 43 -5.25 10.35 8.51
N ASP A 44 -6.31 10.38 9.30
CA ASP A 44 -6.21 10.12 10.75
C ASP A 44 -5.63 8.72 11.07
N ASP A 45 -5.89 7.73 10.21
CA ASP A 45 -5.44 6.34 10.36
C ASP A 45 -4.03 6.04 9.83
N ASP A 46 -3.31 7.07 9.37
CA ASP A 46 -1.95 7.00 8.84
C ASP A 46 -0.87 7.46 9.83
N ASN A 47 -1.22 7.71 11.10
CA ASN A 47 -0.24 7.88 12.16
C ASN A 47 0.42 6.53 12.50
N GLU A 48 1.69 6.55 12.93
CA GLU A 48 2.50 5.34 13.12
C GLU A 48 1.86 4.32 14.08
N ALA A 49 1.34 4.78 15.22
CA ALA A 49 0.72 3.90 16.20
C ALA A 49 -0.50 3.16 15.62
N THR A 50 -1.36 3.87 14.90
CA THR A 50 -2.52 3.26 14.22
C THR A 50 -2.08 2.32 13.09
N VAL A 51 -1.07 2.69 12.29
CA VAL A 51 -0.56 1.84 11.20
C VAL A 51 0.01 0.53 11.75
N ARG A 52 0.86 0.58 12.78
CA ARG A 52 1.43 -0.63 13.40
C ARG A 52 0.33 -1.52 13.99
N ASN A 53 -0.68 -0.94 14.62
CA ASN A 53 -1.83 -1.70 15.13
C ASN A 53 -2.62 -2.37 13.99
N ARG A 54 -2.86 -1.66 12.87
CA ARG A 54 -3.54 -2.23 11.70
C ARG A 54 -2.76 -3.42 11.10
N LEU A 55 -1.44 -3.32 11.05
CA LEU A 55 -0.60 -4.41 10.57
C LEU A 55 -0.60 -5.60 11.55
N ALA A 56 -0.58 -5.35 12.87
CA ALA A 56 -0.73 -6.42 13.86
C ALA A 56 -2.08 -7.15 13.76
N VAL A 57 -3.16 -6.43 13.41
CA VAL A 57 -4.47 -7.03 13.12
C VAL A 57 -4.44 -7.82 11.82
N TYR A 58 -3.82 -7.29 10.76
CA TYR A 58 -3.61 -8.00 9.50
C TYR A 58 -2.91 -9.35 9.71
N GLU A 59 -1.82 -9.38 10.49
CA GLU A 59 -1.09 -10.61 10.81
C GLU A 59 -1.97 -11.68 11.48
N LYS A 60 -2.86 -11.25 12.38
CA LYS A 60 -3.74 -12.17 13.12
C LYS A 60 -4.93 -12.64 12.30
N SER A 61 -5.50 -11.77 11.47
CA SER A 61 -6.83 -11.98 10.88
C SER A 61 -6.83 -12.16 9.37
N THR A 62 -5.81 -11.69 8.67
CA THR A 62 -5.74 -11.70 7.20
C THR A 62 -4.58 -12.53 6.67
N ALA A 63 -3.39 -12.47 7.30
CA ALA A 63 -2.23 -13.27 6.89
C ALA A 63 -2.48 -14.80 6.82
N PRO A 64 -3.33 -15.42 7.66
CA PRO A 64 -3.67 -16.85 7.51
C PRO A 64 -4.26 -17.22 6.14
N LEU A 65 -4.88 -16.27 5.43
CA LEU A 65 -5.39 -16.48 4.07
C LEU A 65 -4.25 -16.77 3.06
N ILE A 66 -3.02 -16.33 3.34
CA ILE A 66 -1.85 -16.67 2.53
C ILE A 66 -1.67 -18.19 2.48
N GLY A 67 -1.72 -18.85 3.65
CA GLY A 67 -1.63 -20.32 3.73
C GLY A 67 -2.77 -20.99 2.96
N TYR A 68 -4.00 -20.53 3.19
CA TYR A 68 -5.19 -21.05 2.52
C TYR A 68 -5.09 -21.03 0.98
N TYR A 69 -4.63 -19.93 0.38
CA TYR A 69 -4.48 -19.84 -1.07
C TYR A 69 -3.20 -20.51 -1.60
N LYS A 70 -2.14 -20.63 -0.78
CA LYS A 70 -0.95 -21.42 -1.11
C LYS A 70 -1.29 -22.90 -1.22
N GLU A 71 -2.09 -23.44 -0.31
CA GLU A 71 -2.53 -24.84 -0.32
C GLU A 71 -3.35 -25.18 -1.58
N GLN A 72 -4.10 -24.22 -2.12
CA GLN A 72 -4.85 -24.38 -3.37
C GLN A 72 -3.98 -24.24 -4.62
N GLY A 73 -2.71 -23.83 -4.49
CA GLY A 73 -1.80 -23.63 -5.61
C GLY A 73 -2.14 -22.45 -6.52
N VAL A 74 -3.01 -21.53 -6.06
CA VAL A 74 -3.47 -20.36 -6.84
C VAL A 74 -2.82 -19.06 -6.41
N LEU A 75 -2.15 -19.02 -5.25
CA LEU A 75 -1.45 -17.83 -4.81
C LEU A 75 -0.18 -17.60 -5.62
N VAL A 76 -0.03 -16.38 -6.13
CA VAL A 76 1.20 -15.91 -6.76
C VAL A 76 1.68 -14.66 -6.04
N ASP A 77 2.97 -14.58 -5.76
CA ASP A 77 3.60 -13.47 -5.05
C ASP A 77 4.23 -12.47 -6.04
N VAL A 78 4.16 -11.18 -5.73
CA VAL A 78 4.84 -10.09 -6.43
C VAL A 78 5.54 -9.21 -5.40
N ASP A 79 6.80 -8.87 -5.69
CA ASP A 79 7.60 -7.96 -4.88
C ASP A 79 7.06 -6.52 -5.02
N GLY A 80 6.44 -6.02 -3.96
CA GLY A 80 5.87 -4.68 -3.87
C GLY A 80 6.83 -3.62 -3.32
N ASP A 81 8.09 -3.96 -3.05
CA ASP A 81 9.14 -2.99 -2.69
C ASP A 81 9.75 -2.31 -3.93
N ARG A 82 9.36 -2.75 -5.13
CA ARG A 82 9.80 -2.20 -6.42
C ARG A 82 9.03 -0.94 -6.82
N PRO A 83 9.55 -0.15 -7.79
CA PRO A 83 8.81 0.98 -8.37
C PRO A 83 7.45 0.57 -8.93
N VAL A 84 6.45 1.46 -8.83
CA VAL A 84 5.04 1.16 -9.18
C VAL A 84 4.86 0.57 -10.59
N ASP A 85 5.56 1.12 -11.59
CA ASP A 85 5.47 0.64 -12.98
C ASP A 85 6.04 -0.77 -13.13
N THR A 86 7.04 -1.11 -12.32
CA THR A 86 7.65 -2.44 -12.31
C THR A 86 6.72 -3.46 -11.67
N VAL A 87 6.14 -3.13 -10.51
CA VAL A 87 5.14 -3.97 -9.84
C VAL A 87 3.95 -4.22 -10.77
N TYR A 88 3.47 -3.17 -11.46
CA TYR A 88 2.39 -3.29 -12.43
C TYR A 88 2.73 -4.23 -13.59
N ALA A 89 3.92 -4.09 -14.17
CA ALA A 89 4.39 -4.97 -15.24
C ALA A 89 4.51 -6.43 -14.78
N ASP A 90 5.01 -6.67 -13.57
CA ASP A 90 5.11 -8.02 -12.98
C ASP A 90 3.70 -8.64 -12.81
N VAL A 91 2.74 -7.88 -12.25
CA VAL A 91 1.35 -8.33 -12.12
C VAL A 91 0.72 -8.66 -13.48
N LYS A 92 0.89 -7.80 -14.49
CA LYS A 92 0.41 -8.08 -15.86
C LYS A 92 0.97 -9.38 -16.40
N LYS A 93 2.28 -9.59 -16.25
CA LYS A 93 2.96 -10.82 -16.69
C LYS A 93 2.40 -12.06 -15.99
N LEU A 94 2.17 -11.99 -14.67
CA LEU A 94 1.59 -13.09 -13.89
C LEU A 94 0.16 -13.43 -14.32
N LEU A 95 -0.63 -12.42 -14.68
CA LEU A 95 -2.01 -12.57 -15.15
C LEU A 95 -2.12 -12.86 -16.66
N LYS A 96 -1.01 -12.83 -17.39
CA LYS A 96 -0.96 -13.00 -18.86
C LYS A 96 -1.79 -11.94 -19.61
N LEU A 97 -1.72 -10.68 -19.16
CA LEU A 97 -2.39 -9.50 -19.71
C LEU A 97 -1.45 -8.59 -20.52
#